data_AF-A0A859QRW2-F1
#
_entry.id   AF-A0A859QRW2-F1
#
_cell.length_a   1.000
_cell.length_b   1.000
_cell.length_c   1.000
_cell.angle_alpha   90.00
_cell.angle_beta   90.00
_cell.angle_gamma   90.00
#
_symmetry.space_group_name_H-M   'P 1'
#
loop_
_entity.id
_entity.type
_entity.pdbx_description
1 polymer ?
#
loop_
_entity_poly.entity_id
_entity_poly.type
_entity_poly.pdbx_seq_one_letter_code
_entity_poly.pdbx_strand_id
1 'polypeptide(L)' 'MYVNRRLDAAERRIAEGARHVLIQREIILKLERLGSDTRIARQLLFTFEMNLAFYLVERDRLIGEMKAVTGKEPSN' A
#
# COMPACT_ATOMS: atom_id res chain seq x y z
N MET A 1 15.22 8.99 -14.32
CA MET A 1 14.26 8.23 -15.16
C MET A 1 13.86 6.85 -14.60
N TYR A 2 14.71 6.09 -13.90
CA TYR A 2 14.33 4.76 -13.34
C TYR A 2 13.56 4.86 -12.01
N VAL A 3 13.93 5.78 -11.13
CA VAL A 3 13.30 5.96 -9.80
C VAL A 3 11.86 6.45 -9.90
N ASN A 4 11.55 7.42 -10.79
CA ASN A 4 10.17 7.89 -11.00
C ASN A 4 9.22 6.76 -11.43
N ARG A 5 9.64 5.88 -12.35
CA ARG A 5 8.80 4.73 -12.77
C ARG A 5 8.53 3.76 -11.62
N ARG A 6 9.50 3.56 -10.72
CA ARG A 6 9.32 2.74 -9.52
C ARG A 6 8.38 3.39 -8.53
N LEU A 7 8.46 4.71 -8.37
CA LEU A 7 7.58 5.48 -7.51
C LEU A 7 6.12 5.43 -8.03
N ASP A 8 5.89 5.68 -9.31
CA ASP A 8 4.56 5.59 -9.92
C ASP A 8 3.95 4.19 -9.75
N ALA A 9 4.78 3.15 -9.88
CA ALA A 9 4.34 1.77 -9.66
C ALA A 9 4.00 1.50 -8.18
N ALA A 10 4.78 2.03 -7.25
CA ALA A 10 4.51 1.94 -5.81
C ALA A 10 3.21 2.65 -5.44
N GLU A 11 2.98 3.86 -5.97
CA GLU A 11 1.74 4.62 -5.75
C GLU A 11 0.51 3.91 -6.30
N ARG A 12 0.60 3.31 -7.50
CA ARG A 12 -0.49 2.49 -8.04
C ARG A 12 -0.82 1.29 -7.14
N ARG A 13 0.21 0.60 -6.60
CA ARG A 13 0.02 -0.52 -5.67
C ARG A 13 -0.58 -0.08 -4.34
N ILE A 14 -0.20 1.09 -3.83
CA ILE A 14 -0.82 1.68 -2.62
C ILE A 14 -2.30 1.97 -2.88
N ALA A 15 -2.63 2.61 -4.01
CA ALA A 15 -4.02 2.92 -4.33
C ALA A 15 -4.89 1.66 -4.47
N GLU A 16 -4.37 0.62 -5.12
CA GLU A 16 -5.05 -0.67 -5.23
C GLU A 16 -5.18 -1.38 -3.86
N GLY A 17 -4.10 -1.41 -3.08
CA GLY A 17 -4.12 -1.99 -1.73
C GLY A 17 -5.12 -1.31 -0.81
N ALA A 18 -5.21 0.02 -0.86
CA ALA A 18 -6.19 0.79 -0.10
C ALA A 18 -7.64 0.46 -0.51
N ARG A 19 -7.90 0.29 -1.82
CA ARG A 19 -9.21 -0.17 -2.31
C ARG A 19 -9.56 -1.55 -1.77
N HIS A 20 -8.62 -2.50 -1.79
CA HIS A 20 -8.85 -3.85 -1.27
C HIS A 20 -9.16 -3.86 0.22
N VAL A 21 -8.42 -3.07 1.03
CA VAL A 21 -8.70 -2.93 2.47
C VAL A 21 -10.11 -2.37 2.71
N LEU A 22 -10.51 -1.33 1.96
CA LEU A 22 -11.84 -0.73 2.08
C LEU A 22 -12.94 -1.76 1.76
N ILE A 23 -12.85 -2.42 0.60
CA ILE A 23 -13.83 -3.41 0.16
C ILE A 23 -13.91 -4.57 1.17
N GLN A 24 -12.77 -5.04 1.67
CA GLN A 24 -12.74 -6.16 2.61
C GLN A 24 -13.38 -5.79 3.96
N ARG A 25 -13.21 -4.56 4.43
CA ARG A 25 -13.93 -4.04 5.62
C ARG A 25 -15.44 -4.03 5.39
N GLU A 26 -15.90 -3.60 4.22
CA GLU A 26 -17.33 -3.66 3.88
C GLU A 26 -17.87 -5.09 3.83
N ILE A 27 -17.10 -6.05 3.32
CA ILE A 27 -17.47 -7.47 3.31
C ILE A 27 -17.63 -7.98 4.74
N ILE A 28 -16.68 -7.68 5.64
CA ILE A 28 -16.78 -8.08 7.05
C ILE A 28 -18.05 -7.51 7.67
N LEU A 29 -18.32 -6.20 7.51
CA LEU A 29 -19.54 -5.59 8.05
C LEU A 29 -20.82 -6.25 7.53
N LYS A 30 -20.86 -6.65 6.25
CA LYS A 30 -22.00 -7.38 5.67
C LYS A 30 -22.15 -8.76 6.30
N LEU A 31 -21.06 -9.50 6.47
CA LEU A 31 -21.07 -10.83 7.10
C LEU A 31 -21.50 -10.77 8.57
N GLU A 32 -21.05 -9.76 9.32
CA GLU A 32 -21.45 -9.54 10.72
C GLU A 32 -22.95 -9.28 10.85
N ARG A 33 -23.51 -8.42 9.99
CA ARG A 33 -24.95 -8.13 9.96
C ARG A 33 -25.79 -9.36 9.64
N LEU A 34 -25.24 -10.31 8.89
CA LEU A 34 -25.88 -11.58 8.55
C LEU A 34 -25.63 -12.67 9.61
N GLY A 35 -24.90 -12.38 10.70
CA GLY A 35 -24.55 -13.39 11.70
C GLY A 35 -23.63 -14.50 11.18
N SER A 36 -22.91 -14.25 10.08
CA SER A 36 -22.02 -15.22 9.43
C SER A 36 -20.63 -15.26 10.06
N ASP A 37 -19.89 -16.37 9.88
CA ASP A 37 -18.48 -16.46 10.29
C ASP A 37 -17.63 -15.45 9.51
N THR A 38 -16.88 -14.61 10.23
CA THR A 38 -16.02 -13.56 9.65
C THR A 38 -14.53 -13.87 9.74
N ARG A 39 -14.13 -15.01 10.33
CA ARG A 39 -12.74 -15.33 10.63
C ARG A 39 -11.84 -15.31 9.39
N ILE A 40 -12.26 -15.94 8.30
CA ILE A 40 -11.52 -15.94 7.03
C ILE A 40 -11.47 -14.53 6.44
N ALA A 41 -12.59 -13.81 6.46
CA ALA A 41 -12.66 -12.45 5.94
C ALA A 41 -11.72 -11.49 6.69
N ARG A 42 -11.61 -11.64 8.01
CA ARG A 42 -10.68 -10.88 8.86
C ARG A 42 -9.22 -11.26 8.62
N GLN A 43 -8.94 -12.54 8.39
CA GLN A 43 -7.58 -12.97 8.02
C GLN A 43 -7.15 -12.40 6.66
N LEU A 44 -8.07 -12.35 5.70
CA LEU A 44 -7.80 -11.73 4.41
C LEU A 44 -7.59 -10.21 4.54
N LEU A 45 -8.38 -9.54 5.39
CA LEU A 45 -8.18 -8.12 5.70
C LEU A 45 -6.78 -7.86 6.24
N PHE A 46 -6.33 -8.66 7.22
CA PHE A 46 -5.00 -8.55 7.78
C PHE A 46 -3.91 -8.67 6.72
N THR A 47 -4.03 -9.63 5.80
CA THR A 47 -3.09 -9.79 4.67
C THR A 47 -3.06 -8.55 3.77
N PHE A 48 -4.20 -7.96 3.45
CA PHE A 48 -4.26 -6.74 2.64
C PHE A 48 -3.65 -5.54 3.37
N GLU A 49 -3.91 -5.39 4.68
CA GLU A 49 -3.32 -4.33 5.50
C GLU A 49 -1.80 -4.47 5.59
N MET A 50 -1.28 -5.69 5.76
CA MET A 50 0.15 -5.97 5.75
C MET A 50 0.81 -5.63 4.41
N ASN A 51 0.18 -6.01 3.29
CA ASN A 51 0.69 -5.68 1.95
C ASN A 51 0.68 -4.17 1.70
N LEU A 52 -0.37 -3.47 2.13
CA LEU A 52 -0.46 -2.02 2.01
C LEU A 52 0.63 -1.31 2.83
N ALA A 53 0.87 -1.75 4.07
CA ALA A 53 1.95 -1.24 4.92
C ALA A 53 3.32 -1.43 4.25
N PHE A 54 3.57 -2.60 3.66
CA PHE A 54 4.80 -2.85 2.91
C PHE A 54 4.98 -1.88 1.73
N TYR A 55 3.93 -1.63 0.94
CA TYR A 55 4.01 -0.70 -0.18
C TYR A 55 4.26 0.75 0.25
N LEU A 56 3.68 1.18 1.38
CA LEU A 56 3.94 2.50 1.95
C LEU A 56 5.41 2.66 2.35
N VAL A 57 6.00 1.66 3.00
CA VAL A 57 7.42 1.66 3.38
C VAL A 57 8.33 1.72 2.14
N GLU A 58 8.07 0.93 1.09
CA GLU A 58 8.87 1.00 -0.14
C GLU A 58 8.74 2.35 -0.84
N ARG A 59 7.54 2.96 -0.88
CA ARG A 59 7.37 4.32 -1.42
C ARG A 59 8.22 5.33 -0.66
N ASP A 60 8.17 5.31 0.68
CA ASP A 60 8.92 6.25 1.51
C ASP A 60 10.44 6.07 1.31
N ARG A 61 10.90 4.82 1.14
CA ARG A 61 12.28 4.49 0.76
C ARG A 61 12.66 5.09 -0.60
N LEU A 62 11.81 4.93 -1.62
CA LEU A 62 12.03 5.47 -2.96
C LEU A 62 12.06 7.01 -2.99
N ILE A 63 11.21 7.67 -2.21
CA ILE A 63 11.23 9.13 -2.05
C ILE A 63 12.55 9.58 -1.43
N GLY A 64 13.04 8.85 -0.41
CA GLY A 64 14.35 9.11 0.19
C GLY A 64 15.50 8.97 -0.81
N GLU A 65 15.52 7.89 -1.61
CA GLU A 65 16.51 7.68 -2.67
C GLU A 65 16.48 8.81 -3.71
N MET A 66 15.28 9.24 -4.14
CA MET A 66 15.13 10.32 -5.11
C MET A 66 15.73 11.64 -4.60
N LYS A 67 15.42 12.02 -3.35
CA LYS A 67 15.97 13.22 -2.72
C LYS A 67 17.50 13.19 -2.62
N ALA A 68 18.07 12.02 -2.29
CA ALA A 68 19.50 11.84 -2.17
C ALA A 68 20.22 11.96 -3.53
N VAL A 69 19.58 11.54 -4.62
CA VAL A 69 20.11 11.71 -5.99
C VAL A 69 20.00 13.16 -6.46
N THR A 70 18.88 13.84 -6.19
CA THR A 70 18.68 15.24 -6.62
C THR A 70 19.45 16.25 -5.78
N GLY A 71 19.77 15.94 -4.52
CA GLY A 71 20.57 16.81 -3.64
C GLY A 71 22.09 16.69 -3.85
N LYS A 72 22.54 15.89 -4.82
CA LYS A 72 23.95 15.60 -5.14
C LYS A 72 24.40 16.22 -6.47
N GLU A 73 23.80 17.32 -6.92
CA GLU A 73 24.39 18.08 -8.03
C GLU A 73 25.75 18.67 -7.61
N PRO A 74 26.80 18.54 -8.44
CA PRO A 74 28.15 18.91 -8.07
C PRO A 74 28.25 20.43 -7.98
N SER A 75 28.65 20.94 -6.81
CA SER A 75 29.26 22.25 -6.72
C SER A 75 30.45 22.27 -7.68
N ASN A 76 30.32 23.01 -8.78
CA ASN A 76 31.43 23.45 -9.62
C ASN A 76 32.04 24.71 -9.00
#